data_AF-Q2Y963-F1
#
_entry.id   AF-Q2Y963-F1
#
_cell.length_a   1.000
_cell.length_b   1.000
_cell.length_c   1.000
_cell.angle_alpha   90.00
_cell.angle_beta   90.00
_cell.angle_gamma   90.00
#
_symmetry.space_group_name_H-M   'P 1'
#
loop_
_entity.id
_entity.type
_entity.pdbx_description
1 polymer ?
#
loop_
_entity_poly.entity_id
_entity_poly.type
_entity_poly.pdbx_seq_one_letter_code
_entity_poly.pdbx_strand_id
1 'polypeptide(L)'
;MKKPFSCSFIAFAFLAGCSTMDYATDEHEDKALQELGLAVRNAENEDAGGVIAHTEKAKKHLIEENHEHPYTQPFISIYGQFPKAEHDMETFEEMDKAIGEAKKGNFTRAAEAARRASVHLKQKAWSK
;
A
#
# COMPACT_ATOMS: atom_id res chain seq x y z
N MET A 1 -17.13 -33.10 55.41
CA MET A 1 -18.18 -33.18 54.38
C MET A 1 -18.40 -31.80 53.77
N LYS A 2 -18.30 -31.72 52.43
CA LYS A 2 -18.94 -30.80 51.44
C LYS A 2 -18.84 -29.26 51.61
N LYS A 3 -18.15 -28.62 50.65
CA LYS A 3 -18.31 -27.20 50.24
C LYS A 3 -19.72 -26.99 49.61
N PRO A 4 -20.21 -25.76 49.36
CA PRO A 4 -19.69 -24.95 48.24
C PRO A 4 -19.57 -23.45 48.55
N PHE A 5 -18.38 -22.88 48.34
CA PHE A 5 -18.24 -21.44 48.09
C PHE A 5 -18.69 -21.19 46.66
N SER A 6 -19.74 -20.38 46.52
CA SER A 6 -20.27 -19.92 45.24
C SER A 6 -19.32 -18.90 44.63
N CYS A 7 -18.54 -19.32 43.62
CA CYS A 7 -17.78 -18.40 42.78
C CYS A 7 -18.73 -17.80 41.73
N SER A 8 -19.11 -16.55 41.94
CA SER A 8 -19.79 -15.73 40.94
C SER A 8 -18.84 -15.51 39.75
N PHE A 9 -19.08 -16.20 38.63
CA PHE A 9 -18.40 -15.91 37.37
C PHE A 9 -19.02 -14.65 36.76
N ILE A 10 -18.40 -13.50 36.98
CA ILE A 10 -18.73 -12.28 36.24
C ILE A 10 -18.12 -12.43 34.84
N ALA A 11 -18.95 -12.81 33.88
CA ALA A 11 -18.58 -12.82 32.47
C ALA A 11 -18.46 -11.36 31.98
N PHE A 12 -17.24 -10.90 31.74
CA PHE A 12 -17.00 -9.71 30.93
C PHE A 12 -17.22 -10.07 29.46
N ALA A 13 -18.43 -9.84 28.97
CA ALA A 13 -18.69 -9.80 27.54
C ALA A 13 -18.10 -8.48 26.98
N PHE A 14 -16.81 -8.51 26.65
CA PHE A 14 -16.21 -7.49 25.78
C PHE A 14 -16.72 -7.77 24.36
N LEU A 15 -17.86 -7.16 24.00
CA LEU A 15 -18.27 -7.04 22.60
C LEU A 15 -17.31 -6.07 21.92
N ALA A 16 -16.14 -6.58 21.53
CA ALA A 16 -15.29 -5.96 20.54
C ALA A 16 -16.03 -6.04 19.19
N GLY A 17 -16.94 -5.09 18.98
CA GLY A 17 -17.39 -4.69 17.66
C GLY A 17 -16.23 -4.03 16.92
N CYS A 18 -15.19 -4.81 16.60
CA CYS A 18 -14.28 -4.44 15.53
C CYS A 18 -15.06 -4.74 14.25
N SER A 19 -15.82 -3.75 13.79
CA SER A 19 -16.21 -3.73 12.39
C SER A 19 -14.90 -3.70 11.61
N THR A 20 -14.48 -4.87 11.12
CA THR A 20 -13.62 -4.94 9.96
C THR A 20 -14.41 -4.25 8.87
N MET A 21 -14.19 -2.94 8.75
CA MET A 21 -14.63 -2.18 7.61
C MET A 21 -13.85 -2.80 6.45
N ASP A 22 -14.50 -3.73 5.77
CA ASP A 22 -14.06 -4.34 4.53
C ASP A 22 -13.99 -3.19 3.52
N TYR A 23 -12.91 -2.44 3.56
CA TYR A 23 -12.49 -1.69 2.39
C TYR A 23 -12.25 -2.79 1.36
N ALA A 24 -13.12 -2.90 0.36
CA ALA A 24 -12.80 -3.66 -0.83
C ALA A 24 -11.49 -3.05 -1.35
N THR A 25 -10.36 -3.70 -1.07
CA THR A 25 -9.09 -3.32 -1.66
C THR A 25 -9.27 -3.44 -3.15
N ASP A 26 -8.96 -2.35 -3.85
CA ASP A 26 -9.07 -2.33 -5.30
C ASP A 26 -8.16 -3.41 -5.88
N GLU A 27 -8.68 -4.23 -6.79
CA GLU A 27 -7.94 -5.35 -7.37
C GLU A 27 -6.65 -4.88 -8.05
N HIS A 28 -6.64 -3.68 -8.62
CA HIS A 28 -5.45 -3.08 -9.23
C HIS A 28 -4.47 -2.60 -8.17
N GLU A 29 -4.91 -2.04 -7.04
CA GLU A 29 -4.01 -1.68 -5.93
C GLU A 29 -3.30 -2.91 -5.35
N ASP A 30 -4.03 -4.02 -5.15
CA ASP A 30 -3.45 -5.28 -4.67
C ASP A 30 -2.42 -5.86 -5.66
N LYS A 31 -2.73 -5.82 -6.97
CA LYS A 31 -1.78 -6.20 -8.02
C LYS A 31 -0.56 -5.29 -8.04
N ALA A 32 -0.74 -3.97 -7.87
CA ALA A 32 0.36 -3.03 -7.81
C ALA A 32 1.28 -3.32 -6.61
N LEU A 33 0.72 -3.65 -5.43
CA LEU A 33 1.49 -4.07 -4.26
C LEU A 33 2.26 -5.38 -4.51
N GLN A 34 1.65 -6.36 -5.19
CA GLN A 34 2.31 -7.61 -5.54
C GLN A 34 3.50 -7.37 -6.47
N GLU A 35 3.31 -6.53 -7.50
CA GLU A 35 4.33 -6.16 -8.47
C GLU A 35 5.48 -5.38 -7.80
N LEU A 36 5.19 -4.44 -6.89
CA LEU A 36 6.21 -3.77 -6.08
C LEU A 36 7.01 -4.75 -5.19
N GLY A 37 6.34 -5.75 -4.60
CA GLY A 37 7.01 -6.81 -3.84
C GLY A 37 7.92 -7.71 -4.69
N LEU A 38 7.60 -7.88 -5.98
CA LEU A 38 8.49 -8.54 -6.94
C LEU A 38 9.66 -7.63 -7.34
N ALA A 39 9.44 -6.34 -7.52
CA ALA A 39 10.51 -5.38 -7.78
C ALA A 39 11.54 -5.34 -6.65
N VAL A 40 11.10 -5.37 -5.37
CA VAL A 40 12.02 -5.46 -4.22
C VAL A 40 12.87 -6.73 -4.28
N ARG A 41 12.25 -7.90 -4.53
CA ARG A 41 12.98 -9.17 -4.65
C ARG A 41 13.98 -9.17 -5.81
N ASN A 42 13.63 -8.57 -6.94
CA ASN A 42 14.55 -8.45 -8.07
C ASN A 42 15.70 -7.50 -7.77
N ALA A 43 15.47 -6.39 -7.05
CA ALA A 43 16.55 -5.53 -6.58
C ALA A 43 17.49 -6.28 -5.62
N GLU A 44 16.96 -7.08 -4.70
CA GLU A 44 17.75 -7.94 -3.79
C GLU A 44 18.59 -8.98 -4.55
N ASN A 45 18.16 -9.37 -5.75
CA ASN A 45 18.87 -10.28 -6.65
C ASN A 45 19.71 -9.56 -7.73
N GLU A 46 19.88 -8.24 -7.62
CA GLU A 46 20.62 -7.41 -8.60
C GLU A 46 20.07 -7.48 -10.04
N ASP A 47 18.79 -7.82 -10.20
CA ASP A 47 18.10 -7.87 -11.48
C ASP A 47 17.44 -6.52 -11.81
N ALA A 48 18.21 -5.64 -12.46
CA ALA A 48 17.71 -4.33 -12.90
C ALA A 48 16.51 -4.46 -13.86
N GLY A 49 16.52 -5.46 -14.75
CA GLY A 49 15.44 -5.69 -15.70
C GLY A 49 14.13 -6.05 -15.00
N GLY A 50 14.21 -6.93 -14.00
CA GLY A 50 13.10 -7.31 -13.14
C GLY A 50 12.57 -6.12 -12.31
N VAL A 51 13.45 -5.30 -11.73
CA VAL A 51 13.01 -4.09 -11.00
C VAL A 51 12.19 -3.18 -11.92
N ILE A 52 12.71 -2.89 -13.10
CA ILE A 52 12.06 -1.99 -14.06
C ILE A 52 10.72 -2.57 -14.52
N ALA A 53 10.70 -3.84 -14.95
CA ALA A 53 9.51 -4.46 -15.51
C ALA A 53 8.37 -4.55 -14.49
N HIS A 54 8.67 -4.97 -13.25
CA HIS A 54 7.66 -5.10 -12.21
C HIS A 54 7.20 -3.73 -11.70
N THR A 55 8.09 -2.73 -11.61
CA THR A 55 7.68 -1.37 -11.24
C THR A 55 6.77 -0.74 -12.30
N GLU A 56 7.05 -0.91 -13.59
CA GLU A 56 6.18 -0.41 -14.68
C GLU A 56 4.82 -1.10 -14.70
N LYS A 57 4.75 -2.40 -14.38
CA LYS A 57 3.46 -3.10 -14.21
C LYS A 57 2.66 -2.52 -13.04
N ALA A 58 3.31 -2.22 -11.92
CA ALA A 58 2.65 -1.57 -10.80
C ALA A 58 2.08 -0.20 -11.20
N LYS A 59 2.86 0.62 -11.93
CA LYS A 59 2.37 1.90 -12.48
C LYS A 59 1.15 1.71 -13.37
N LYS A 60 1.17 0.70 -14.24
CA LYS A 60 0.04 0.39 -15.13
C LYS A 60 -1.23 0.07 -14.35
N HIS A 61 -1.14 -0.74 -13.30
CA HIS A 61 -2.30 -1.06 -12.46
C HIS A 61 -2.90 0.18 -11.79
N LEU A 62 -2.07 1.05 -11.21
CA LEU A 62 -2.57 2.27 -10.57
C LEU A 62 -3.17 3.28 -11.56
N ILE A 63 -2.65 3.34 -12.80
CA ILE A 63 -3.26 4.15 -13.86
C ILE A 63 -4.65 3.62 -14.23
N GLU A 64 -4.81 2.29 -14.29
CA GLU A 64 -6.12 1.67 -14.57
C GLU A 64 -7.10 1.89 -13.41
N GLU A 65 -6.64 1.76 -12.15
CA GLU A 65 -7.45 2.09 -10.97
C GLU A 65 -8.00 3.51 -11.04
N ASN A 66 -7.14 4.51 -11.28
CA ASN A 66 -7.58 5.90 -11.37
C ASN A 66 -8.44 6.18 -12.62
N HIS A 67 -8.35 5.34 -13.67
CA HIS A 67 -9.26 5.42 -14.82
C HIS A 67 -10.64 4.85 -14.49
N GLU A 68 -10.72 3.74 -13.76
CA GLU A 68 -11.96 3.13 -13.29
C GLU A 68 -12.61 3.94 -12.14
N HIS A 69 -11.80 4.61 -11.33
CA HIS A 69 -12.19 5.34 -10.12
C HIS A 69 -11.58 6.76 -10.06
N PRO A 70 -11.95 7.65 -11.01
CA PRO A 70 -11.33 8.97 -11.10
C PRO A 70 -11.65 9.85 -9.89
N TYR A 71 -10.63 10.59 -9.43
CA TYR A 71 -10.81 11.62 -8.40
C TYR A 71 -11.78 12.72 -8.85
N THR A 72 -12.68 13.13 -7.94
CA THR A 72 -13.51 14.31 -8.15
C THR A 72 -12.74 15.54 -7.67
N GLN A 73 -12.03 16.26 -8.53
CA GLN A 73 -11.21 17.41 -8.13
C GLN A 73 -11.91 18.77 -8.38
N PRO A 74 -11.96 19.69 -7.40
CA PRO A 74 -11.99 21.14 -7.62
C PRO A 74 -10.59 21.68 -7.95
N PHE A 75 -10.54 22.75 -8.74
CA PHE A 75 -9.39 23.24 -9.52
C PHE A 75 -8.17 23.80 -8.75
N ILE A 76 -8.09 23.69 -7.41
CA ILE A 76 -6.95 24.14 -6.60
C ILE A 76 -6.84 23.24 -5.36
N SER A 77 -5.76 22.45 -5.24
CA SER A 77 -5.53 21.60 -4.06
C SER A 77 -4.53 22.22 -3.08
N ILE A 78 -4.94 22.34 -1.82
CA ILE A 78 -4.04 22.56 -0.68
C ILE A 78 -3.59 21.19 -0.16
N TYR A 79 -2.34 21.04 0.29
CA TYR A 79 -1.84 19.79 0.88
C TYR A 79 -2.76 19.27 2.00
N GLY A 80 -3.11 17.98 1.96
CA GLY A 80 -4.05 17.32 2.86
C GLY A 80 -5.53 17.44 2.44
N GLN A 81 -5.83 18.16 1.37
CA GLN A 81 -7.21 18.29 0.86
C GLN A 81 -7.65 17.09 0.03
N PHE A 82 -6.70 16.42 -0.65
CA PHE A 82 -6.95 15.21 -1.45
C PHE A 82 -5.91 14.14 -1.10
N PRO A 83 -5.95 13.60 0.13
CA PRO A 83 -4.88 12.74 0.64
C PRO A 83 -4.68 11.47 -0.20
N LYS A 84 -5.72 10.96 -0.87
CA LYS A 84 -5.58 9.83 -1.81
C LYS A 84 -4.75 10.19 -3.06
N ALA A 85 -5.06 11.31 -3.70
CA ALA A 85 -4.33 11.78 -4.88
C ALA A 85 -2.87 12.16 -4.54
N GLU A 86 -2.63 12.70 -3.34
CA GLU A 86 -1.28 12.96 -2.83
C GLU A 86 -0.49 11.66 -2.66
N HIS A 87 -1.07 10.63 -2.04
CA HIS A 87 -0.42 9.34 -1.92
C HIS A 87 -0.16 8.65 -3.26
N ASP A 88 -1.04 8.80 -4.26
CA ASP A 88 -0.76 8.31 -5.62
C ASP A 88 0.45 9.01 -6.21
N MET A 89 0.54 10.34 -6.09
CA MET A 89 1.70 11.11 -6.56
C MET A 89 2.99 10.64 -5.89
N GLU A 90 3.00 10.53 -4.55
CA GLU A 90 4.15 10.00 -3.79
C GLU A 90 4.52 8.58 -4.23
N THR A 91 3.52 7.74 -4.48
CA THR A 91 3.70 6.36 -4.95
C THR A 91 4.39 6.35 -6.33
N PHE A 92 3.92 7.15 -7.29
CA PHE A 92 4.52 7.25 -8.62
C PHE A 92 5.94 7.82 -8.58
N GLU A 93 6.20 8.83 -7.74
CA GLU A 93 7.54 9.39 -7.56
C GLU A 93 8.54 8.35 -7.04
N GLU A 94 8.15 7.56 -6.04
CA GLU A 94 9.02 6.50 -5.51
C GLU A 94 9.21 5.35 -6.51
N MET A 95 8.20 5.03 -7.34
CA MET A 95 8.35 4.10 -8.46
C MET A 95 9.37 4.59 -9.49
N ASP A 96 9.32 5.88 -9.85
CA ASP A 96 10.29 6.48 -10.77
C ASP A 96 11.71 6.50 -10.19
N LYS A 97 11.84 6.75 -8.88
CA LYS A 97 13.12 6.60 -8.17
C LYS A 97 13.61 5.15 -8.20
N ALA A 98 12.74 4.15 -7.98
CA ALA A 98 13.13 2.74 -8.04
C ALA A 98 13.69 2.35 -9.42
N ILE A 99 13.01 2.75 -10.49
CA ILE A 99 13.45 2.55 -11.87
C ILE A 99 14.78 3.29 -12.13
N GLY A 100 14.87 4.55 -11.70
CA GLY A 100 16.06 5.39 -11.88
C GLY A 100 17.30 4.84 -11.18
N GLU A 101 17.15 4.33 -9.96
CA GLU A 101 18.24 3.72 -9.20
C GLU A 101 18.62 2.34 -9.75
N ALA A 102 17.65 1.53 -10.21
CA ALA A 102 17.94 0.26 -10.88
C ALA A 102 18.75 0.47 -12.17
N LYS A 103 18.40 1.48 -12.98
CA LYS A 103 19.17 1.87 -14.19
C LYS A 103 20.60 2.29 -13.89
N LYS A 104 20.87 2.79 -12.67
CA LYS A 104 22.22 3.17 -12.19
C LYS A 104 22.97 2.00 -11.54
N GLY A 105 22.34 0.83 -11.39
CA GLY A 105 22.89 -0.31 -10.64
C GLY A 105 22.85 -0.14 -9.12
N ASN A 106 22.09 0.85 -8.61
CA ASN A 106 21.98 1.13 -7.18
C ASN A 106 20.86 0.30 -6.55
N PHE A 107 21.05 -1.01 -6.46
CA PHE A 107 19.99 -1.95 -6.09
C PHE A 107 19.42 -1.74 -4.68
N THR A 108 20.24 -1.39 -3.70
CA THR A 108 19.76 -1.05 -2.34
C THR A 108 18.76 0.11 -2.38
N ARG A 109 19.08 1.18 -3.11
CA ARG A 109 18.20 2.35 -3.23
C ARG A 109 16.96 2.06 -4.06
N ALA A 110 17.08 1.20 -5.07
CA ALA A 110 15.95 0.73 -5.86
C ALA A 110 14.95 -0.06 -4.99
N ALA A 111 15.45 -0.98 -4.16
CA ALA A 111 14.63 -1.74 -3.21
C ALA A 111 13.94 -0.83 -2.18
N GLU A 112 14.67 0.13 -1.61
CA GLU A 112 14.11 1.10 -0.66
C GLU A 112 13.01 1.95 -1.29
N ALA A 113 13.21 2.43 -2.51
CA ALA A 113 12.21 3.22 -3.23
C ALA A 113 10.95 2.40 -3.53
N ALA A 114 11.10 1.15 -4.00
CA ALA A 114 9.96 0.25 -4.21
C ALA A 114 9.19 -0.06 -2.90
N ARG A 115 9.90 -0.18 -1.77
CA ARG A 115 9.26 -0.32 -0.43
C ARG A 115 8.51 0.95 -0.02
N ARG A 116 9.08 2.15 -0.24
CA ARG A 116 8.40 3.41 0.05
C ARG A 116 7.15 3.59 -0.81
N ALA A 117 7.22 3.28 -2.10
CA ALA A 117 6.04 3.24 -2.97
C ALA A 117 4.93 2.33 -2.39
N SER A 118 5.31 1.14 -1.89
CA SER A 118 4.35 0.22 -1.26
C SER A 118 3.74 0.77 0.03
N VAL A 119 4.48 1.61 0.77
CA VAL A 119 3.98 2.27 1.99
C VAL A 119 2.97 3.35 1.63
N HIS A 120 3.29 4.24 0.69
CA HIS A 120 2.38 5.30 0.24
C HIS A 120 1.09 4.71 -0.33
N LEU A 121 1.18 3.63 -1.12
CA LEU A 121 0.00 2.93 -1.65
C LEU A 121 -0.87 2.34 -0.53
N LYS A 122 -0.28 1.75 0.51
CA LYS A 122 -1.05 1.28 1.68
C LYS A 122 -1.67 2.42 2.48
N GLN A 123 -1.00 3.56 2.55
CA GLN A 123 -1.53 4.76 3.22
C GLN A 123 -2.73 5.35 2.46
N LYS A 124 -2.73 5.31 1.12
CA LYS A 124 -3.90 5.69 0.29
C LYS A 124 -5.17 4.95 0.71
N ALA A 125 -5.08 3.63 0.93
CA ALA A 125 -6.22 2.81 1.36
C ALA A 125 -6.81 3.25 2.72
N TRP A 126 -6.02 3.90 3.57
CA TRP A 126 -6.44 4.39 4.89
C TRP A 126 -6.80 5.89 4.90
N SER A 127 -6.52 6.59 3.81
CA SER A 127 -6.81 8.01 3.65
C SER A 127 -8.26 8.23 3.21
N LYS A 128 -8.95 9.12 3.95
CA LYS A 128 -10.37 9.45 3.72
C LYS A 128 -10.55 10.48 2.62
#